data_AF-A0AB73AD48-F1
#
_entry.id   AF-A0AB73AD48-F1
#
_cell.length_a   1.000
_cell.length_b   1.000
_cell.length_c   1.000
_cell.angle_alpha   90.00
_cell.angle_beta   90.00
_cell.angle_gamma   90.00
#
_symmetry.space_group_name_H-M   'P 1'
#
loop_
_entity.id
_entity.type
_entity.pdbx_description
1 polymer ?
#
loop_
_entity_poly.entity_id
_entity_poly.type
_entity_poly.pdbx_seq_one_letter_code
_entity_poly.pdbx_strand_id
1 'polypeptide(L)'
;MKKFRIFLSLKKEEEWINSIQEEGYRLVSVSSVVPIYTFEKLASKEKFIPYVRLDFREKSMGKIKYEDYVTLFSDSGWKLIKGSRSGGAQYFQQEYPDVTRDIFSDTDSQESVKKRYVKYGYTYGTLFLLYFFIFFSSNSWNLDKILNFKSWYFTQGLWEMEGMWFWKAFIFETPFVLLRVLPLFFFLFLGIYYLLRSLINDDSTVITKYFV
;
A
#
# COMPACT_ATOMS: atom_id res chain seq x y z
N MET A 1 1.52 -19.71 -7.83
CA MET A 1 2.20 -18.57 -8.47
C MET A 1 2.20 -17.36 -7.55
N LYS A 2 3.34 -16.71 -7.35
CA LYS A 2 3.44 -15.45 -6.58
C LYS A 2 3.65 -14.28 -7.54
N LYS A 3 2.91 -13.17 -7.37
CA LYS A 3 3.06 -11.95 -8.16
C LYS A 3 3.24 -10.74 -7.24
N PHE A 4 4.21 -9.89 -7.54
CA PHE A 4 4.41 -8.61 -6.86
C PHE A 4 3.81 -7.49 -7.73
N ARG A 5 2.91 -6.68 -7.17
CA ARG A 5 2.32 -5.54 -7.90
C ARG A 5 1.78 -4.48 -6.96
N ILE A 6 2.08 -3.21 -7.22
CA ILE A 6 1.60 -2.08 -6.42
C ILE A 6 0.44 -1.40 -7.15
N PHE A 7 -0.59 -0.98 -6.39
CA PHE A 7 -1.76 -0.30 -6.91
C PHE A 7 -2.01 1.04 -6.21
N LEU A 8 -2.35 2.04 -7.02
CA LEU A 8 -2.81 3.32 -6.51
C LEU A 8 -4.34 3.34 -6.31
N SER A 9 -5.09 2.44 -6.96
CA SER A 9 -6.54 2.37 -6.88
C SER A 9 -7.02 0.98 -6.45
N LEU A 10 -7.97 0.93 -5.52
CA LEU A 10 -8.63 -0.32 -5.09
C LEU A 10 -9.32 -1.01 -6.27
N LYS A 11 -9.99 -0.24 -7.13
CA LYS A 11 -10.70 -0.77 -8.29
C LYS A 11 -9.74 -1.44 -9.28
N LYS A 12 -8.60 -0.79 -9.57
CA LYS A 12 -7.57 -1.38 -10.44
C LYS A 12 -6.94 -2.62 -9.84
N GLU A 13 -6.82 -2.68 -8.51
CA GLU A 13 -6.35 -3.86 -7.79
C GLU A 13 -7.35 -5.02 -7.91
N GLU A 14 -8.64 -4.77 -7.68
CA GLU A 14 -9.73 -5.74 -7.89
C GLU A 14 -9.76 -6.27 -9.32
N GLU A 15 -9.77 -5.37 -10.32
CA GLU A 15 -9.80 -5.73 -11.75
C GLU A 15 -8.61 -6.62 -12.12
N TRP A 16 -7.41 -6.29 -11.65
CA TRP A 16 -6.22 -7.09 -11.92
C TRP A 16 -6.24 -8.46 -11.24
N ILE A 17 -6.72 -8.54 -10.00
CA ILE A 17 -6.89 -9.84 -9.32
C ILE A 17 -7.87 -10.69 -10.13
N ASN A 18 -9.02 -10.13 -10.50
CA ASN A 18 -10.05 -10.85 -11.24
C ASN A 18 -9.59 -11.27 -12.63
N SER A 19 -8.81 -10.45 -13.34
CA SER A 19 -8.26 -10.84 -14.65
C SER A 19 -7.35 -12.07 -14.55
N ILE A 20 -6.55 -12.19 -13.48
CA ILE A 20 -5.73 -13.38 -13.26
C ILE A 20 -6.59 -14.58 -12.90
N GLN A 21 -7.68 -14.37 -12.17
CA GLN A 21 -8.57 -15.48 -11.82
C GLN A 21 -9.33 -16.01 -13.05
N GLU A 22 -9.70 -15.14 -13.99
CA GLU A 22 -10.29 -15.50 -15.28
C GLU A 22 -9.35 -16.38 -16.14
N GLU A 23 -8.03 -16.29 -15.95
CA GLU A 23 -7.04 -17.19 -16.58
C GLU A 23 -7.01 -18.61 -15.94
N GLY A 24 -7.87 -18.89 -14.97
CA GLY A 24 -7.95 -20.18 -14.29
C GLY A 24 -7.13 -20.27 -13.00
N TYR A 25 -6.98 -19.14 -12.30
CA TYR A 25 -6.31 -19.08 -10.99
C TYR A 25 -7.28 -18.64 -9.88
N ARG A 26 -6.89 -18.87 -8.63
CA ARG A 26 -7.59 -18.41 -7.43
C ARG A 26 -6.64 -17.66 -6.52
N LEU A 27 -7.07 -16.54 -5.96
CA LEU A 27 -6.30 -15.84 -4.92
C LEU A 27 -6.37 -16.61 -3.59
N VAL A 28 -5.21 -17.05 -3.09
CA VAL A 28 -5.12 -17.82 -1.84
C VAL A 28 -4.68 -16.96 -0.67
N SER A 29 -3.76 -16.02 -0.89
CA SER A 29 -3.30 -15.12 0.16
C SER A 29 -2.71 -13.83 -0.40
N VAL A 30 -2.77 -12.79 0.41
CA VAL A 30 -2.12 -11.50 0.18
C VAL A 30 -1.24 -11.20 1.39
N SER A 31 0.02 -10.86 1.15
CA SER A 31 0.95 -10.55 2.24
C SER A 31 0.55 -9.25 2.96
N SER A 32 0.70 -9.23 4.28
CA SER A 32 0.36 -8.08 5.12
C SER A 32 1.36 -6.92 5.01
N VAL A 33 2.61 -7.22 4.64
CA VAL A 33 3.74 -6.29 4.74
C VAL A 33 4.20 -5.82 3.36
N VAL A 34 4.13 -6.72 2.39
CA VAL A 34 4.57 -6.47 1.02
C VAL A 34 3.43 -6.78 0.05
N PRO A 35 3.32 -6.07 -1.07
CA PRO A 35 2.23 -6.24 -2.04
C PRO A 35 2.49 -7.47 -2.94
N ILE A 36 2.55 -8.63 -2.29
CA ILE A 36 2.73 -9.95 -2.90
C ILE A 36 1.42 -10.72 -2.79
N TYR A 37 0.94 -11.17 -3.94
CA TYR A 37 -0.29 -11.92 -4.12
C TYR A 37 0.07 -13.36 -4.48
N THR A 38 -0.50 -14.32 -3.75
CA THR A 38 -0.30 -15.75 -3.99
C THR A 38 -1.55 -16.31 -4.64
N PHE A 39 -1.38 -16.81 -5.86
CA PHE A 39 -2.41 -17.45 -6.65
C PHE A 39 -2.14 -18.95 -6.77
N GLU A 40 -3.20 -19.75 -6.79
CA GLU A 40 -3.17 -21.18 -7.06
C GLU A 40 -3.94 -21.49 -8.34
N LYS A 41 -3.51 -22.50 -9.10
CA LYS A 41 -4.20 -22.87 -10.34
C LYS A 41 -5.47 -23.63 -9.95
N LEU A 42 -6.61 -23.21 -10.49
CA LEU A 42 -7.86 -23.94 -10.29
C LEU A 42 -7.71 -25.35 -10.86
N ALA A 43 -8.13 -26.35 -10.09
CA ALA A 43 -8.11 -27.72 -10.59
C ALA A 43 -9.12 -27.85 -11.73
N SER A 44 -8.86 -28.69 -12.74
CA SER A 44 -9.76 -28.88 -13.90
C SER A 44 -11.20 -29.32 -13.55
N LYS A 45 -11.48 -29.65 -12.28
CA LYS A 45 -12.79 -30.02 -11.74
C LYS A 45 -13.55 -28.84 -11.13
N GLU A 46 -12.91 -27.70 -10.86
CA GLU A 46 -13.58 -26.50 -10.35
C GLU A 46 -14.25 -25.78 -11.52
N LYS A 47 -15.59 -25.93 -11.62
CA LYS A 47 -16.42 -25.28 -12.65
C LYS A 47 -16.62 -23.78 -12.44
N PHE A 48 -16.12 -23.23 -11.32
CA PHE A 48 -16.42 -21.88 -10.88
C PHE A 48 -15.13 -21.10 -10.62
N ILE A 49 -15.04 -19.91 -11.21
CA ILE A 49 -13.96 -18.96 -11.01
C ILE A 49 -14.44 -17.96 -9.95
N PRO A 50 -13.86 -17.97 -8.74
CA PRO A 50 -14.34 -17.10 -7.67
C PRO A 50 -13.92 -15.65 -7.90
N TYR A 51 -14.86 -14.71 -7.85
CA TYR A 51 -14.52 -13.29 -7.91
C TYR A 51 -13.99 -12.77 -6.58
N VAL A 52 -13.10 -11.78 -6.64
CA VAL A 52 -12.60 -11.04 -5.49
C VAL A 52 -13.14 -9.62 -5.51
N ARG A 53 -13.56 -9.16 -4.33
CA ARG A 53 -13.99 -7.80 -4.03
C ARG A 53 -13.27 -7.31 -2.77
N LEU A 54 -12.95 -6.02 -2.75
CA LEU A 54 -12.18 -5.35 -1.72
C LEU A 54 -13.10 -4.36 -0.97
N ASP A 55 -13.16 -4.48 0.35
CA ASP A 55 -13.64 -3.41 1.23
C ASP A 55 -12.43 -2.70 1.85
N PHE A 56 -12.63 -1.47 2.30
CA PHE A 56 -11.63 -0.69 3.00
C PHE A 56 -12.18 -0.11 4.29
N ARG A 57 -11.47 -0.38 5.39
CA ARG A 57 -11.82 0.12 6.73
C ARG A 57 -10.70 1.00 7.27
N GLU A 58 -11.01 2.27 7.51
CA GLU A 58 -10.03 3.23 8.06
C GLU A 58 -9.75 3.02 9.57
N LYS A 59 -10.74 2.50 10.31
CA LYS A 59 -10.71 2.42 11.78
C LYS A 59 -10.55 0.99 12.26
N SER A 60 -9.85 0.83 13.37
CA SER A 60 -9.76 -0.44 14.08
C SER A 60 -11.12 -0.83 14.66
N MET A 61 -11.42 -2.12 14.63
CA MET A 61 -12.62 -2.71 15.24
C MET A 61 -12.23 -3.56 16.46
N GLY A 62 -13.10 -3.56 17.47
CA GLY A 62 -13.03 -4.53 18.56
C GLY A 62 -13.21 -5.95 18.03
N LYS A 63 -12.72 -6.95 18.76
CA LYS A 63 -12.72 -8.36 18.31
C LYS A 63 -14.12 -8.84 17.89
N ILE A 64 -15.13 -8.64 18.74
CA ILE A 64 -16.51 -9.05 18.49
C ILE A 64 -17.07 -8.36 17.23
N LYS A 65 -16.93 -7.04 17.14
CA LYS A 65 -17.38 -6.28 15.94
C LYS A 65 -16.72 -6.73 14.65
N TYR A 66 -15.46 -7.18 14.73
CA TYR A 66 -14.75 -7.70 13.57
C TYR A 66 -15.25 -9.09 13.18
N GLU A 67 -15.55 -9.95 14.16
CA GLU A 67 -16.16 -11.26 13.92
C GLU A 67 -17.56 -11.09 13.31
N ASP A 68 -18.41 -10.23 13.87
CA ASP A 68 -19.73 -9.89 13.31
C ASP A 68 -19.62 -9.37 11.87
N TYR A 69 -18.64 -8.50 11.61
CA TYR A 69 -18.35 -7.97 10.28
C TYR A 69 -17.98 -9.09 9.29
N VAL A 70 -17.09 -10.01 9.67
CA VAL A 70 -16.71 -11.13 8.80
C VAL A 70 -17.88 -12.09 8.57
N THR A 71 -18.66 -12.38 9.62
CA THR A 71 -19.85 -13.23 9.55
C THR A 71 -20.90 -12.66 8.61
N LEU A 72 -21.16 -11.35 8.64
CA LEU A 72 -22.08 -10.69 7.71
C LEU A 72 -21.76 -10.97 6.24
N PHE A 73 -20.47 -10.91 5.88
CA PHE A 73 -20.03 -11.25 4.52
C PHE A 73 -20.11 -12.75 4.24
N SER A 74 -19.76 -13.58 5.23
CA SER A 74 -19.86 -15.04 5.13
C SER A 74 -21.30 -15.49 4.86
N ASP A 75 -22.27 -14.92 5.57
CA ASP A 75 -23.70 -15.19 5.40
C ASP A 75 -24.20 -14.74 4.02
N SER A 76 -23.54 -13.75 3.42
CA SER A 76 -23.79 -13.27 2.06
C SER A 76 -23.00 -14.06 0.98
N GLY A 77 -22.33 -15.16 1.36
CA GLY A 77 -21.59 -16.03 0.43
C GLY A 77 -20.18 -15.53 0.07
N TRP A 78 -19.58 -14.70 0.92
CA TRP A 78 -18.25 -14.13 0.74
C TRP A 78 -17.29 -14.58 1.84
N LYS A 79 -16.16 -15.16 1.45
CA LYS A 79 -15.11 -15.61 2.36
C LYS A 79 -13.99 -14.59 2.46
N LEU A 80 -13.61 -14.21 3.67
CA LEU A 80 -12.43 -13.37 3.90
C LEU A 80 -11.13 -14.15 3.61
N ILE A 81 -10.34 -13.67 2.65
CA ILE A 81 -9.01 -14.20 2.32
C ILE A 81 -7.92 -13.47 3.11
N LYS A 82 -8.04 -12.14 3.16
CA LYS A 82 -7.08 -11.29 3.85
C LYS A 82 -7.81 -10.12 4.49
N GLY A 83 -7.50 -9.88 5.75
CA GLY A 83 -8.01 -8.73 6.48
C GLY A 83 -7.16 -8.39 7.69
N SER A 84 -7.55 -7.33 8.37
CA SER A 84 -7.06 -6.99 9.70
C SER A 84 -8.13 -6.23 10.49
N ARG A 85 -8.21 -6.53 11.78
CA ARG A 85 -9.02 -5.78 12.74
C ARG A 85 -8.52 -4.35 12.97
N SER A 86 -7.26 -4.06 12.65
CA SER A 86 -6.64 -2.74 12.82
C SER A 86 -7.01 -1.76 11.69
N GLY A 87 -7.86 -2.17 10.75
CA GLY A 87 -8.16 -1.42 9.53
C GLY A 87 -7.31 -1.88 8.35
N GLY A 88 -7.46 -1.18 7.23
CA GLY A 88 -6.87 -1.49 5.93
C GLY A 88 -7.84 -2.17 4.97
N ALA A 89 -7.28 -2.69 3.87
CA ALA A 89 -8.00 -3.44 2.85
C ALA A 89 -8.43 -4.82 3.38
N GLN A 90 -9.67 -5.20 3.09
CA GLN A 90 -10.26 -6.48 3.39
C GLN A 90 -10.62 -7.15 2.06
N TYR A 91 -10.07 -8.33 1.81
CA TYR A 91 -10.21 -9.08 0.56
C TYR A 91 -11.24 -10.18 0.78
N PHE A 92 -12.36 -10.04 0.11
CA PHE A 92 -13.44 -11.02 0.11
C PHE A 92 -13.46 -11.77 -1.21
N GLN A 93 -13.54 -13.09 -1.11
CA GLN A 93 -13.62 -13.97 -2.25
C GLN A 93 -14.97 -14.67 -2.24
N GLN A 94 -15.61 -14.70 -3.40
CA GLN A 94 -16.88 -15.38 -3.61
C GLN A 94 -16.76 -16.88 -3.29
N GLU A 95 -17.71 -17.41 -2.52
CA GLU A 95 -17.73 -18.82 -2.11
C GLU A 95 -18.62 -19.67 -3.02
N TYR A 96 -19.74 -19.13 -3.51
CA TYR A 96 -20.70 -19.84 -4.36
C TYR A 96 -20.96 -19.09 -5.68
N PRO A 97 -21.23 -19.81 -6.78
CA PRO A 97 -21.47 -19.21 -8.10
C PRO A 97 -22.73 -18.33 -8.16
N ASP A 98 -23.72 -18.61 -7.31
CA ASP A 98 -25.03 -17.94 -7.31
C ASP A 98 -25.06 -16.64 -6.49
N VAL A 99 -23.91 -16.25 -5.93
CA VAL A 99 -23.77 -14.99 -5.17
C VAL A 99 -23.69 -13.81 -6.15
N THR A 100 -24.31 -12.69 -5.78
CA THR A 100 -24.21 -11.44 -6.56
C THR A 100 -22.75 -11.03 -6.70
N ARG A 101 -22.36 -10.54 -7.88
CA ARG A 101 -20.95 -10.17 -8.15
C ARG A 101 -20.43 -9.03 -7.28
N ASP A 102 -21.32 -8.24 -6.68
CA ASP A 102 -20.95 -7.12 -5.82
C ASP A 102 -21.24 -7.43 -4.35
N ILE A 103 -20.29 -7.02 -3.50
CA ILE A 103 -20.38 -7.12 -2.04
C ILE A 103 -21.25 -6.01 -1.43
N PHE A 104 -21.61 -5.00 -2.22
CA PHE A 104 -22.44 -3.87 -1.80
C PHE A 104 -23.70 -3.83 -2.65
N SER A 105 -24.86 -3.78 -1.99
CA SER A 105 -26.18 -3.69 -2.63
C SER A 105 -26.45 -2.32 -3.26
N ASP A 106 -25.77 -1.29 -2.78
CA ASP A 106 -26.09 0.11 -2.98
C ASP A 106 -24.84 0.92 -3.36
N THR A 107 -25.05 1.86 -4.28
CA THR A 107 -24.00 2.77 -4.77
C THR A 107 -23.42 3.63 -3.66
N ASP A 108 -24.23 4.00 -2.68
CA ASP A 108 -23.82 4.81 -1.53
C ASP A 108 -22.79 4.07 -0.67
N SER A 109 -22.98 2.77 -0.44
CA SER A 109 -22.00 1.93 0.24
C SER A 109 -20.68 1.86 -0.53
N GLN A 110 -20.71 1.73 -1.86
CA GLN A 110 -19.49 1.74 -2.69
C GLN A 110 -18.74 3.09 -2.59
N GLU A 111 -19.48 4.21 -2.69
CA GLU A 111 -18.90 5.54 -2.50
C GLU A 111 -18.32 5.72 -1.09
N SER A 112 -18.98 5.16 -0.07
CA SER A 112 -18.51 5.26 1.31
C SER A 112 -17.14 4.59 1.48
N VAL A 113 -16.89 3.47 0.80
CA VAL A 113 -15.59 2.76 0.80
C VAL A 113 -14.53 3.65 0.18
N LYS A 114 -14.85 4.23 -0.98
CA LYS A 114 -13.97 5.14 -1.70
C LYS A 114 -13.61 6.37 -0.85
N LYS A 115 -14.60 7.01 -0.22
CA LYS A 115 -14.40 8.15 0.70
C LYS A 115 -13.49 7.77 1.86
N ARG A 116 -13.67 6.59 2.49
CA ARG A 116 -12.79 6.09 3.55
C ARG A 116 -11.35 5.89 3.06
N TYR A 117 -11.18 5.33 1.87
CA TYR A 117 -9.87 5.09 1.27
C TYR A 117 -9.12 6.39 0.93
N VAL A 118 -9.81 7.36 0.32
CA VAL A 118 -9.27 8.69 -0.01
C VAL A 118 -8.88 9.44 1.26
N LYS A 119 -9.76 9.47 2.26
CA LYS A 119 -9.49 10.10 3.55
C LYS A 119 -8.27 9.48 4.25
N TYR A 120 -8.16 8.15 4.21
CA TYR A 120 -7.00 7.45 4.73
C TYR A 120 -5.71 7.91 4.02
N GLY A 121 -5.68 7.92 2.68
CA GLY A 121 -4.49 8.35 1.95
C GLY A 121 -4.11 9.81 2.21
N TYR A 122 -5.06 10.73 2.33
CA TYR A 122 -4.75 12.12 2.69
C TYR A 122 -4.20 12.21 4.12
N THR A 123 -4.83 11.53 5.07
CA THR A 123 -4.38 11.52 6.48
C THR A 123 -2.93 11.02 6.59
N TYR A 124 -2.63 9.85 6.03
CA TYR A 124 -1.28 9.29 6.09
C TYR A 124 -0.29 10.05 5.21
N GLY A 125 -0.71 10.53 4.04
CA GLY A 125 0.10 11.37 3.16
C GLY A 125 0.56 12.65 3.86
N THR A 126 -0.36 13.38 4.49
CA THR A 126 -0.05 14.58 5.27
C THR A 126 0.83 14.25 6.49
N LEU A 127 0.56 13.16 7.21
CA LEU A 127 1.41 12.74 8.33
C LEU A 127 2.85 12.44 7.90
N PHE A 128 3.05 11.71 6.80
CA PHE A 128 4.39 11.41 6.29
C PHE A 128 5.11 12.66 5.76
N LEU A 129 4.40 13.59 5.11
CA LEU A 129 4.98 14.87 4.72
C LEU A 129 5.34 15.75 5.93
N LEU A 130 4.53 15.70 7.00
CA LEU A 130 4.86 16.37 8.26
C LEU A 130 6.13 15.78 8.88
N TYR A 131 6.26 14.44 8.91
CA TYR A 131 7.49 13.79 9.35
C TYR A 131 8.70 14.16 8.50
N PHE A 132 8.54 14.20 7.17
CA PHE A 132 9.57 14.70 6.25
C PHE A 132 9.98 16.13 6.61
N PHE A 133 9.02 17.04 6.81
CA PHE A 133 9.29 18.43 7.14
C PHE A 133 10.02 18.58 8.49
N ILE A 134 9.56 17.87 9.53
CA ILE A 134 10.21 17.86 10.85
C ILE A 134 11.64 17.34 10.71
N PHE A 135 11.85 16.24 9.99
CA PHE A 135 13.16 15.61 9.84
C PHE A 135 14.12 16.46 8.99
N PHE A 136 13.61 17.11 7.94
CA PHE A 136 14.34 18.05 7.11
C PHE A 136 14.81 19.26 7.96
N SER A 137 13.91 19.82 8.76
CA SER A 137 14.17 21.00 9.59
C SER A 137 15.12 20.70 10.75
N SER A 138 14.91 19.58 11.47
CA SER A 138 15.70 19.24 12.67
C SER A 138 17.15 18.92 12.37
N ASN A 139 17.45 18.36 11.19
CA ASN A 139 18.79 17.99 10.78
C ASN A 139 19.50 19.11 10.00
N SER A 140 18.92 20.32 9.94
CA SER A 140 19.47 21.46 9.17
C SER A 140 19.86 21.07 7.74
N TRP A 141 19.01 20.25 7.10
CA TRP A 141 19.16 19.92 5.70
C TRP A 141 18.86 21.17 4.86
N ASN A 142 19.60 21.33 3.78
CA ASN A 142 19.30 22.27 2.71
C ASN A 142 19.47 21.52 1.38
N LEU A 143 19.03 22.15 0.29
CA LEU A 143 19.11 21.53 -1.05
C LEU A 143 20.57 21.22 -1.43
N ASP A 144 21.51 22.09 -1.07
CA ASP A 144 22.94 21.90 -1.37
C ASP A 144 23.51 20.64 -0.70
N LYS A 145 23.19 20.40 0.58
CA LYS A 145 23.61 19.20 1.31
C LYS A 145 22.96 17.94 0.76
N ILE A 146 21.71 18.02 0.31
CA ILE A 146 21.02 16.87 -0.30
C ILE A 146 21.67 16.50 -1.63
N LEU A 147 21.99 17.48 -2.47
CA LEU A 147 22.61 17.24 -3.79
C LEU A 147 24.09 16.86 -3.67
N ASN A 148 24.77 17.33 -2.63
CA ASN A 148 26.17 17.03 -2.42
C ASN A 148 26.37 15.77 -1.56
N PHE A 149 26.51 14.62 -2.22
CA PHE A 149 26.78 13.33 -1.57
C PHE A 149 27.99 13.37 -0.61
N LYS A 150 29.03 14.15 -0.92
CA LYS A 150 30.21 14.25 -0.05
C LYS A 150 29.88 14.85 1.31
N SER A 151 28.94 15.78 1.34
CA SER A 151 28.50 16.46 2.57
C SER A 151 27.71 15.55 3.51
N TRP A 152 27.36 14.34 3.05
CA TRP A 152 26.70 13.37 3.89
C TRP A 152 27.66 12.69 4.86
N TYR A 153 28.96 12.75 4.62
CA TYR A 153 29.95 12.21 5.54
C TYR A 153 30.44 13.33 6.47
N PHE A 154 30.38 13.09 7.78
CA PHE A 154 30.90 13.93 8.84
C PHE A 154 32.44 13.91 8.92
N THR A 155 33.08 12.82 8.49
CA THR A 155 34.55 12.73 8.52
C THR A 155 35.15 13.81 7.60
N GLN A 156 35.75 14.84 8.20
CA GLN A 156 36.42 15.90 7.47
C GLN A 156 37.63 15.34 6.73
N GLY A 157 37.81 15.74 5.46
CA GLY A 157 38.90 15.22 4.63
C GLY A 157 38.76 13.74 4.26
N LEU A 158 37.61 13.08 4.50
CA LEU A 158 37.38 11.69 4.09
C LEU A 158 37.76 11.45 2.63
N TRP A 159 37.35 12.38 1.77
CA TRP A 159 37.58 12.32 0.32
C TRP A 159 39.02 12.62 -0.11
N GLU A 160 39.86 13.11 0.81
CA GLU A 160 41.28 13.35 0.59
C GLU A 160 42.16 12.22 1.16
N MET A 161 41.57 11.27 1.89
CA MET A 161 42.28 10.10 2.38
C MET A 161 42.65 9.17 1.22
N GLU A 162 43.84 8.58 1.30
CA GLU A 162 44.32 7.62 0.30
C GLU A 162 44.38 6.18 0.84
N GLY A 163 44.22 5.22 -0.08
CA GLY A 163 44.42 3.80 0.19
C GLY A 163 43.44 3.19 1.22
N MET A 164 43.98 2.41 2.15
CA MET A 164 43.16 1.61 3.08
C MET A 164 42.41 2.46 4.12
N TRP A 165 42.94 3.64 4.47
CA TRP A 165 42.32 4.53 5.44
C TRP A 165 41.01 5.12 4.93
N PHE A 166 40.95 5.47 3.64
CA PHE A 166 39.70 5.86 2.97
C PHE A 166 38.63 4.79 3.10
N TRP A 167 38.92 3.55 2.69
CA TRP A 167 37.93 2.47 2.69
C TRP A 167 37.43 2.13 4.09
N LYS A 168 38.29 2.14 5.10
CA LYS A 168 37.89 1.91 6.49
C LYS A 168 36.95 2.99 6.99
N ALA A 169 37.31 4.26 6.81
CA ALA A 169 36.49 5.39 7.25
C ALA A 169 35.17 5.46 6.48
N PHE A 170 35.20 5.24 5.17
CA PHE A 170 34.02 5.21 4.31
C PHE A 170 33.03 4.12 4.73
N ILE A 171 33.47 2.86 4.78
CA ILE A 171 32.60 1.72 5.13
C ILE A 171 32.08 1.83 6.56
N PHE A 172 32.90 2.32 7.49
CA PHE A 172 32.48 2.53 8.87
C PHE A 172 31.39 3.59 8.97
N GLU A 173 31.48 4.67 8.20
CA GLU A 173 30.56 5.80 8.30
C GLU A 173 29.28 5.61 7.47
N THR A 174 29.34 4.89 6.34
CA THR A 174 28.20 4.69 5.43
C THR A 174 26.91 4.22 6.14
N PRO A 175 26.91 3.27 7.09
CA PRO A 175 25.70 2.88 7.81
C PRO A 175 25.03 4.05 8.55
N PHE A 176 25.82 4.91 9.20
CA PHE A 176 25.31 6.10 9.90
C PHE A 176 24.78 7.14 8.93
N VAL A 177 25.45 7.32 7.79
CA VAL A 177 24.95 8.16 6.70
C VAL A 177 23.61 7.66 6.21
N LEU A 178 23.47 6.36 5.96
CA LEU A 178 22.20 5.76 5.52
C LEU A 178 21.10 5.95 6.56
N LEU A 179 21.36 5.72 7.85
CA LEU A 179 20.38 5.94 8.91
C LEU A 179 19.91 7.39 9.01
N ARG A 180 20.76 8.35 8.64
CA ARG A 180 20.40 9.77 8.65
C ARG A 180 19.69 10.22 7.37
N VAL A 181 20.09 9.69 6.21
CA VAL A 181 19.60 10.16 4.90
C VAL A 181 18.38 9.38 4.43
N LEU A 182 18.34 8.07 4.65
CA LEU A 182 17.27 7.20 4.16
C LEU A 182 15.89 7.57 4.71
N PRO A 183 15.70 7.92 6.00
CA PRO A 183 14.40 8.33 6.51
C PRO A 183 13.81 9.55 5.78
N LEU A 184 14.65 10.50 5.37
CA LEU A 184 14.22 11.70 4.64
C LEU A 184 13.52 11.31 3.33
N PHE A 185 14.20 10.52 2.49
CA PHE A 185 13.65 10.07 1.22
C PHE A 185 12.49 9.08 1.40
N PHE A 186 12.56 8.24 2.43
CA PHE A 186 11.52 7.28 2.74
C PHE A 186 10.18 7.96 3.08
N PHE A 187 10.19 8.94 3.99
CA PHE A 187 8.97 9.67 4.35
C PHE A 187 8.45 10.53 3.20
N LEU A 188 9.34 11.15 2.43
CA LEU A 188 8.94 11.91 1.24
C LEU A 188 8.23 11.01 0.21
N PHE A 189 8.85 9.86 -0.11
CA PHE A 189 8.28 8.90 -1.05
C PHE A 189 6.93 8.37 -0.58
N LEU A 190 6.81 7.97 0.70
CA LEU A 190 5.54 7.50 1.26
C LEU A 190 4.48 8.59 1.26
N GLY A 191 4.83 9.83 1.63
CA GLY A 191 3.92 10.97 1.59
C GLY A 191 3.34 11.19 0.20
N ILE A 192 4.21 11.27 -0.81
CA ILE A 192 3.79 11.42 -2.21
C ILE A 192 2.95 10.22 -2.66
N TYR A 193 3.36 9.00 -2.34
CA TYR A 193 2.62 7.78 -2.72
C TYR A 193 1.19 7.79 -2.18
N TYR A 194 1.00 8.09 -0.89
CA TYR A 194 -0.33 8.11 -0.28
C TYR A 194 -1.20 9.26 -0.80
N LEU A 195 -0.62 10.42 -1.09
CA LEU A 195 -1.34 11.54 -1.70
C LEU A 195 -1.77 11.24 -3.14
N LEU A 196 -0.87 10.71 -3.98
CA LEU A 196 -1.21 10.29 -5.34
C LEU A 196 -2.31 9.24 -5.34
N ARG A 197 -2.23 8.27 -4.42
CA ARG A 197 -3.27 7.27 -4.21
C ARG A 197 -4.60 7.91 -3.83
N SER A 198 -4.64 8.94 -3.00
CA SER A 198 -5.88 9.67 -2.72
C SER A 198 -6.40 10.42 -3.95
N LEU A 199 -5.54 11.22 -4.61
CA LEU A 199 -5.90 12.03 -5.76
C LEU A 199 -6.51 11.21 -6.91
N ILE A 200 -5.91 10.06 -7.24
CA ILE A 200 -6.41 9.18 -8.30
C ILE A 200 -7.80 8.59 -7.99
N ASN A 201 -8.13 8.45 -6.71
CA ASN A 201 -9.39 7.86 -6.27
C ASN A 201 -10.37 8.93 -5.76
N ASP A 202 -10.07 10.21 -5.94
CA ASP A 202 -10.93 11.30 -5.51
C ASP A 202 -11.64 11.90 -6.73
N ASP A 203 -12.92 11.53 -6.91
CA ASP A 203 -13.74 12.04 -8.02
C ASP A 203 -14.03 13.54 -7.92
N SER A 204 -13.81 14.15 -6.75
CA SER A 204 -13.98 15.59 -6.54
C SER A 204 -12.80 16.40 -7.07
N THR A 205 -11.65 15.75 -7.33
CA THR A 205 -10.48 16.41 -7.88
C THR A 205 -10.53 16.42 -9.41
N VAL A 206 -10.40 17.63 -9.98
CA VAL A 206 -10.53 17.95 -11.42
C VAL A 206 -9.61 17.11 -12.33
N ILE A 207 -8.56 16.50 -11.78
CA ILE A 207 -7.54 15.72 -12.51
C ILE A 207 -8.14 14.46 -13.15
N THR A 208 -9.16 13.84 -12.54
CA THR A 208 -9.79 12.62 -13.05
C THR A 208 -10.55 12.86 -14.37
N LYS A 209 -10.88 14.11 -14.70
CA LYS A 209 -11.64 14.47 -15.90
C LYS A 209 -10.79 14.56 -17.18
N TYR A 210 -9.45 14.55 -17.06
CA TYR A 210 -8.52 14.76 -18.19
C TYR A 210 -7.61 13.56 -18.49
N PHE A 211 -7.74 12.45 -17.75
CA PHE A 211 -6.93 11.23 -17.93
C PHE A 211 -7.77 9.96 -18.16
N VAL A 212 -9.04 10.11 -18.56
CA VAL A 212 -9.87 9.01 -19.10
C VAL A 212 -9.83 9.06 -20.62
#